data_AF-A0A4Y8CAK6-F1
#
_entry.id   AF-A0A4Y8CAK6-F1
#
_cell.length_a   1.000
_cell.length_b   1.000
_cell.length_c   1.000
_cell.angle_alpha   90.00
_cell.angle_beta   90.00
_cell.angle_gamma   90.00
#
_symmetry.space_group_name_H-M   'P 1'
#
loop_
_entity.id
_entity.type
_entity.pdbx_description
1 polymer ?
#
loop_
_entity_poly.entity_id
_entity_poly.type
_entity_poly.pdbx_seq_one_letter_code
_entity_poly.pdbx_strand_id
1 'polypeptide(L)'
;VRNKKESYERCIAQSFLKDELKLIFKKQREFGFSFSKKFEEEVLSVAFYKRALKDFSHLVGNCSFFTDEKRAPKNSPLAFMFVALTRIINLLNNLKNTEGILYTKDDLNALLNEVLKNGTLTYKQTKKLLGLSDD
;
A
#
# COMPACT_ATOMS: atom_id res chain seq x y z
N VAL A 1 20.33 18.57 26.94
CA VAL A 1 19.39 17.83 27.83
C VAL A 1 18.92 16.58 27.11
N ARG A 2 18.81 15.43 27.79
CA ARG A 2 18.39 14.14 27.19
C ARG A 2 17.15 13.61 27.91
N ASN A 3 16.41 12.72 27.24
CA ASN A 3 15.32 11.96 27.85
C ASN A 3 15.81 11.15 29.06
N LYS A 4 14.90 10.89 29.99
CA LYS A 4 15.09 9.96 31.13
C LYS A 4 14.25 8.70 30.89
N LYS A 5 14.49 7.64 31.66
CA LYS A 5 13.81 6.33 31.50
C LYS A 5 12.27 6.43 31.42
N GLU A 6 11.69 7.37 32.16
CA GLU A 6 10.23 7.56 32.27
C GLU A 6 9.71 8.82 31.57
N SER A 7 10.57 9.62 30.92
CA SER A 7 10.17 10.83 30.22
C SER A 7 10.80 10.90 28.82
N TYR A 8 9.92 10.89 27.82
CA TYR A 8 10.23 10.93 26.38
C TYR A 8 9.87 12.28 25.72
N GLU A 9 9.83 13.36 26.50
CA GLU A 9 9.41 14.68 26.03
C GLU A 9 10.36 15.30 24.99
N ARG A 10 11.61 14.83 24.87
CA ARG A 10 12.64 15.40 23.98
C ARG A 10 12.89 14.50 22.75
N CYS A 11 11.82 14.04 22.14
CA CYS A 11 11.84 13.33 20.86
C CYS A 11 11.49 14.31 19.72
N ILE A 12 12.46 14.60 18.87
CA ILE A 12 12.32 15.58 17.79
C ILE A 12 12.37 14.84 16.44
N ALA A 13 11.53 15.26 15.50
CA ALA A 13 11.54 14.72 14.15
C ALA A 13 12.89 15.02 13.47
N GLN A 14 13.41 14.04 12.73
CA GLN A 14 14.66 14.20 11.98
C GLN A 14 14.60 15.39 10.99
N SER A 15 13.43 15.67 10.43
CA SER A 15 13.20 16.85 9.58
C SER A 15 13.48 18.16 10.30
N PHE A 16 13.04 18.32 11.54
CA PHE A 16 13.26 19.54 12.32
C PHE A 16 14.74 19.77 12.61
N LEU A 17 15.49 18.72 12.95
CA LEU A 17 16.94 18.82 13.13
C LEU A 17 17.67 19.16 11.82
N LYS A 18 17.16 18.68 10.68
CA LYS A 18 17.70 19.01 9.35
C LYS A 18 17.46 20.48 9.01
N ASP A 19 16.28 20.99 9.30
CA ASP A 19 15.93 22.39 9.05
C ASP A 19 16.67 23.33 10.01
N GLU A 20 16.82 22.93 11.28
CA GLU A 20 17.68 23.61 12.26
C GLU A 20 19.13 23.70 11.77
N LEU A 21 19.73 22.60 11.31
CA LEU A 21 21.11 22.60 10.82
C LEU A 21 21.29 23.50 9.60
N LYS A 22 20.33 23.50 8.66
CA LYS A 22 20.33 24.45 7.53
C LYS A 22 20.23 25.90 8.00
N LEU A 23 19.40 26.17 9.00
CA LEU A 23 19.27 27.50 9.58
C LEU A 23 20.58 27.94 10.26
N ILE A 24 21.26 27.03 10.98
CA ILE A 24 22.57 27.28 11.57
C ILE A 24 23.57 27.67 10.48
N PHE A 25 23.69 26.91 9.39
CA PHE A 25 24.60 27.27 8.29
C PHE A 25 24.29 28.64 7.68
N LYS A 26 23.00 28.95 7.48
CA LYS A 26 22.58 30.28 7.01
C LYS A 26 23.02 31.39 7.96
N LYS A 27 22.80 31.23 9.27
CA LYS A 27 23.15 32.23 10.28
C LYS A 27 24.66 32.38 10.49
N GLN A 28 25.42 31.28 10.44
CA GLN A 28 26.88 31.34 10.49
C GLN A 28 27.45 32.16 9.32
N ARG A 29 26.87 32.01 8.13
CA ARG A 29 27.24 32.82 6.96
C ARG A 29 26.96 34.31 7.16
N GLU A 30 25.82 34.65 7.76
CA GLU A 30 25.48 36.04 8.13
C GLU A 30 26.48 36.62 9.15
N PHE A 31 27.06 35.79 10.03
CA PHE A 31 28.10 36.19 10.99
C PHE A 31 29.54 36.16 10.44
N GLY A 32 29.72 35.95 9.14
CA GLY A 32 31.04 35.95 8.49
C GLY A 32 31.76 34.59 8.46
N PHE A 33 31.16 33.54 9.01
CA PHE A 33 31.67 32.17 8.93
C PHE A 33 31.02 31.44 7.74
N SER A 34 31.77 31.32 6.64
CA SER A 34 31.27 30.64 5.43
C SER A 34 31.94 29.28 5.26
N PHE A 35 31.11 28.23 5.16
CA PHE A 35 31.55 26.91 4.72
C PHE A 35 31.31 26.76 3.21
N SER A 36 32.03 25.84 2.57
CA SER A 36 31.74 25.51 1.18
C SER A 36 30.37 24.82 1.08
N LYS A 37 29.62 25.06 0.00
CA LYS A 37 28.34 24.37 -0.24
C LYS A 37 28.50 22.86 -0.22
N LYS A 38 29.61 22.35 -0.78
CA LYS A 38 29.96 20.93 -0.77
C LYS A 38 30.06 20.37 0.65
N PHE A 39 30.69 21.10 1.57
CA PHE A 39 30.76 20.70 2.97
C PHE A 39 29.38 20.65 3.63
N GLU A 40 28.54 21.67 3.42
CA GLU A 40 27.17 21.70 3.97
C GLU A 40 26.34 20.50 3.47
N GLU A 41 26.45 20.18 2.19
CA GLU A 41 25.77 19.02 1.56
C GLU A 41 26.28 17.69 2.11
N GLU A 42 27.59 17.52 2.24
CA GLU A 42 28.20 16.31 2.79
C GLU A 42 27.78 16.10 4.25
N VAL A 43 27.82 17.15 5.08
CA VAL A 43 27.35 17.08 6.48
C VAL A 43 25.87 16.68 6.53
N LEU A 44 25.01 17.31 5.72
CA LEU A 44 23.59 16.97 5.66
C LEU A 44 23.37 15.51 5.21
N SER A 45 24.16 15.04 4.25
CA SER A 45 24.06 13.66 3.78
C SER A 45 24.44 12.67 4.87
N VAL A 46 25.58 12.87 5.55
CA VAL A 46 26.09 11.95 6.57
C VAL A 46 25.22 11.98 7.83
N ALA A 47 24.87 13.17 8.33
CA ALA A 47 24.11 13.32 9.57
C ALA A 47 22.70 12.72 9.50
N PHE A 48 22.09 12.72 8.31
CA PHE A 48 20.71 12.28 8.11
C PHE A 48 20.57 11.01 7.28
N TYR A 49 21.69 10.39 6.89
CA TYR A 49 21.68 9.13 6.16
C TYR A 49 21.02 8.01 6.97
N LYS A 50 20.13 7.27 6.31
CA LYS A 50 19.54 6.03 6.80
C LYS A 50 19.69 4.99 5.70
N ARG A 51 20.22 3.81 6.05
CA ARG A 51 20.27 2.69 5.12
C ARG A 51 18.85 2.28 4.73
N ALA A 52 18.65 1.95 3.46
CA ALA A 52 17.41 1.35 3.01
C ALA A 52 17.17 0.02 3.74
N LEU A 53 15.90 -0.36 3.89
CA LEU A 53 15.55 -1.70 4.35
C LEU A 53 16.10 -2.73 3.37
N LYS A 54 16.51 -3.89 3.89
CA LYS A 54 17.04 -4.99 3.07
C LYS A 54 15.92 -5.60 2.23
N ASP A 55 16.31 -6.28 1.16
CA ASP A 55 15.37 -7.10 0.39
C ASP A 55 14.87 -8.29 1.22
N PHE A 56 13.57 -8.54 1.14
CA PHE A 56 12.87 -9.64 1.83
C PHE A 56 12.23 -10.62 0.84
N SER A 57 12.55 -10.54 -0.46
CA SER A 57 11.95 -11.37 -1.49
C SER A 57 12.19 -12.88 -1.27
N HIS A 58 13.30 -13.24 -0.64
CA HIS A 58 13.62 -14.61 -0.25
C HIS A 58 12.66 -15.20 0.80
N LEU A 59 11.98 -14.36 1.59
CA LEU A 59 10.98 -14.78 2.59
C LEU A 59 9.60 -15.03 1.98
N VAL A 60 9.41 -14.71 0.70
CA VAL A 60 8.15 -15.00 -0.01
C VAL A 60 8.03 -16.51 -0.18
N GLY A 61 6.96 -17.09 0.35
CA GLY A 61 6.66 -18.52 0.21
C GLY A 61 6.35 -18.93 -1.23
N ASN A 62 6.44 -20.23 -1.49
CA ASN A 62 6.15 -20.81 -2.80
C ASN A 62 4.64 -21.05 -3.01
N CYS A 63 4.23 -21.20 -4.27
CA CYS A 63 2.86 -21.48 -4.65
C CYS A 63 2.41 -22.87 -4.17
N SER A 64 1.12 -23.00 -3.81
CA SER A 64 0.57 -24.28 -3.33
C SER A 64 0.46 -25.34 -4.43
N PHE A 65 0.38 -24.93 -5.70
CA PHE A 65 0.28 -25.83 -6.86
C PHE A 65 1.62 -25.99 -7.58
N PHE A 66 2.42 -24.92 -7.67
CA PHE A 66 3.72 -24.90 -8.33
C PHE A 66 4.81 -24.66 -7.28
N THR A 67 5.39 -25.74 -6.76
CA THR A 67 6.33 -25.68 -5.63
C THR A 67 7.61 -24.92 -5.93
N ASP A 68 7.98 -24.80 -7.21
CA ASP A 68 9.19 -24.12 -7.67
C ASP A 68 8.96 -22.62 -7.91
N GLU A 69 7.70 -22.17 -7.93
CA GLU A 69 7.33 -20.78 -8.23
C GLU A 69 6.94 -20.00 -6.98
N LYS A 70 7.29 -18.71 -6.94
CA LYS A 70 6.92 -17.80 -5.85
C LYS A 70 5.43 -17.42 -5.92
N ARG A 71 4.82 -17.18 -4.76
CA ARG A 71 3.43 -16.69 -4.69
C ARG A 71 3.30 -15.33 -5.39
N ALA A 72 2.23 -15.16 -6.14
CA ALA A 72 1.88 -13.88 -6.74
C ALA A 72 1.59 -12.83 -5.65
N PRO A 73 2.03 -11.57 -5.84
CA PRO A 73 1.69 -10.50 -4.91
C PRO A 73 0.20 -10.16 -5.01
N LYS A 74 -0.44 -9.86 -3.87
CA LYS A 74 -1.89 -9.56 -3.81
C LYS A 74 -2.31 -8.40 -4.71
N ASN A 75 -1.43 -7.41 -4.89
CA ASN A 75 -1.68 -6.23 -5.72
C ASN A 75 -1.25 -6.45 -7.19
N SER A 76 -1.02 -7.70 -7.64
CA SER A 76 -0.87 -7.98 -9.07
C SER A 76 -2.23 -8.01 -9.78
N PRO A 77 -2.30 -7.62 -11.06
CA PRO A 77 -3.55 -7.69 -11.84
C PRO A 77 -4.17 -9.10 -11.85
N LEU A 78 -3.32 -10.13 -11.96
CA LEU A 78 -3.77 -11.52 -11.97
C LEU A 78 -4.34 -11.96 -10.62
N ALA A 79 -3.68 -11.63 -9.51
CA ALA A 79 -4.18 -11.97 -8.18
C ALA A 79 -5.48 -11.21 -7.86
N PHE A 80 -5.57 -9.93 -8.26
CA PHE A 80 -6.81 -9.16 -8.13
C PHE A 80 -7.96 -9.81 -8.89
N MET A 81 -7.74 -10.17 -10.16
CA MET A 81 -8.76 -10.82 -10.99
C MET A 81 -9.17 -12.18 -10.44
N PHE A 82 -8.20 -12.99 -9.98
CA PHE A 82 -8.48 -14.28 -9.34
C PHE A 82 -9.38 -14.13 -8.11
N VAL A 83 -9.08 -13.17 -7.21
CA VAL A 83 -9.88 -12.92 -6.01
C VAL A 83 -11.27 -12.40 -6.38
N ALA A 84 -11.38 -11.46 -7.32
CA ALA A 84 -12.67 -10.93 -7.77
C ALA A 84 -13.55 -12.03 -8.37
N LEU A 85 -13.01 -12.81 -9.31
CA LEU A 85 -13.70 -13.94 -9.93
C LEU A 85 -14.17 -14.96 -8.89
N THR A 86 -13.29 -15.35 -7.97
CA THR A 86 -13.64 -16.34 -6.93
C THR A 86 -14.81 -15.85 -6.08
N ARG A 87 -14.82 -14.57 -5.69
CA ARG A 87 -15.92 -14.00 -4.90
C ARG A 87 -17.23 -13.91 -5.68
N ILE A 88 -17.18 -13.46 -6.94
CA ILE A 88 -18.35 -13.40 -7.82
C ILE A 88 -18.94 -14.79 -8.04
N ILE A 89 -18.10 -15.77 -8.42
CA ILE A 89 -18.54 -17.15 -8.66
C ILE A 89 -19.19 -17.75 -7.40
N ASN A 90 -18.56 -17.57 -6.24
CA ASN A 90 -19.10 -18.08 -4.98
C ASN A 90 -20.42 -17.40 -4.59
N LEU A 91 -20.58 -16.10 -4.87
CA LEU A 91 -21.84 -15.38 -4.68
C LEU A 91 -22.94 -15.96 -5.57
N LEU A 92 -22.68 -16.11 -6.87
CA LEU A 92 -23.65 -16.67 -7.82
C LEU A 92 -24.02 -18.11 -7.47
N ASN A 93 -23.06 -18.92 -7.00
CA ASN A 93 -23.33 -20.27 -6.50
C ASN A 93 -24.21 -20.27 -5.23
N ASN A 94 -23.99 -19.33 -4.32
CA ASN A 94 -24.80 -19.20 -3.12
C ASN A 94 -26.25 -18.80 -3.44
N LEU A 95 -26.44 -17.85 -4.36
CA LEU A 95 -27.76 -17.43 -4.84
C LEU A 95 -28.47 -18.58 -5.57
N LYS A 96 -27.75 -19.34 -6.41
CA LYS A 96 -28.29 -20.55 -7.03
C LYS A 96 -28.81 -21.57 -6.00
N ASN A 97 -28.06 -21.79 -4.92
CA ASN A 97 -28.46 -22.76 -3.89
C ASN A 97 -29.61 -22.27 -3.00
N THR A 98 -29.73 -20.95 -2.81
CA THR A 98 -30.73 -20.34 -1.91
C THR A 98 -32.05 -20.04 -2.64
N GLU A 99 -31.96 -19.51 -3.86
CA GLU A 99 -33.09 -18.97 -4.63
C GLU A 99 -33.41 -19.80 -5.88
N GLY A 100 -32.58 -20.79 -6.23
CA GLY A 100 -32.77 -21.63 -7.42
C GLY A 100 -32.46 -20.94 -8.75
N ILE A 101 -31.99 -19.68 -8.71
CA ILE A 101 -31.73 -18.87 -9.91
C ILE A 101 -30.44 -19.33 -10.60
N LEU A 102 -30.53 -19.57 -11.91
CA LEU A 102 -29.39 -19.91 -12.77
C LEU A 102 -28.80 -18.64 -13.37
N TYR A 103 -27.57 -18.32 -12.99
CA TYR A 103 -26.81 -17.23 -13.58
C TYR A 103 -25.97 -17.71 -14.77
N THR A 104 -25.80 -16.83 -15.74
CA THR A 104 -25.07 -17.10 -16.99
C THR A 104 -23.65 -16.54 -16.95
N LYS A 105 -22.84 -16.89 -17.96
CA LYS A 105 -21.49 -16.31 -18.13
C LYS A 105 -21.54 -14.80 -18.37
N ASP A 106 -22.65 -14.29 -18.92
CA ASP A 106 -22.80 -12.86 -19.20
C ASP A 106 -22.98 -12.05 -17.91
N ASP A 107 -23.71 -12.60 -16.92
CA ASP A 107 -23.85 -11.99 -15.59
C ASP A 107 -22.50 -11.89 -14.86
N LEU A 108 -21.68 -12.94 -14.98
CA LEU A 108 -20.32 -12.94 -14.44
C LEU A 108 -19.45 -11.87 -15.09
N ASN A 109 -19.49 -11.78 -16.42
CA ASN A 109 -18.73 -10.77 -17.17
C ASN A 109 -19.20 -9.34 -16.83
N ALA A 110 -20.50 -9.12 -16.65
CA ALA A 110 -21.05 -7.83 -16.27
C ALA A 110 -20.54 -7.37 -14.90
N LEU A 111 -20.59 -8.25 -13.89
CA LEU A 111 -20.07 -7.95 -12.56
C LEU A 111 -18.54 -7.75 -12.56
N LEU A 112 -17.81 -8.57 -13.32
CA LEU A 112 -16.36 -8.42 -13.44
C LEU A 112 -15.98 -7.09 -14.09
N ASN A 113 -16.66 -6.71 -15.19
CA ASN A 113 -16.41 -5.44 -15.87
C ASN A 113 -16.70 -4.23 -14.97
N GLU A 114 -17.74 -4.32 -14.14
CA GLU A 114 -18.05 -3.28 -13.16
C GLU A 114 -16.95 -3.15 -12.10
N VAL A 115 -16.43 -4.28 -11.59
CA VAL A 115 -15.29 -4.31 -10.65
C VAL A 115 -14.03 -3.72 -11.30
N LEU A 116 -13.75 -4.07 -12.56
CA LEU A 116 -12.58 -3.57 -13.28
C LEU A 116 -12.67 -2.07 -13.58
N LYS A 117 -13.88 -1.56 -13.82
CA LYS A 117 -14.12 -0.14 -14.14
C LYS A 117 -14.09 0.75 -12.89
N ASN A 118 -14.77 0.34 -11.82
CA ASN A 118 -14.99 1.18 -10.64
C ASN A 118 -14.08 0.83 -9.46
N GLY A 119 -13.32 -0.28 -9.54
CA GLY A 119 -12.44 -0.78 -8.48
C GLY A 119 -13.16 -1.32 -7.25
N THR A 120 -14.47 -1.09 -7.15
CA THR A 120 -15.32 -1.51 -6.02
C THR A 120 -16.66 -2.00 -6.55
N LEU A 121 -17.23 -2.99 -5.86
CA LEU A 121 -18.55 -3.51 -6.15
C LEU A 121 -19.29 -3.69 -4.83
N THR A 122 -20.34 -2.91 -4.64
CA THR A 122 -21.21 -2.98 -3.47
C THR A 122 -22.35 -3.97 -3.70
N TYR A 123 -22.95 -4.47 -2.61
CA TYR A 123 -24.12 -5.33 -2.71
C TYR A 123 -25.30 -4.66 -3.44
N LYS A 124 -25.52 -3.36 -3.23
CA LYS A 124 -26.57 -2.60 -3.94
C LYS A 124 -26.34 -2.55 -5.44
N GLN A 125 -25.10 -2.30 -5.88
CA GLN A 125 -24.74 -2.36 -7.29
C GLN A 125 -24.95 -3.78 -7.84
N THR A 126 -24.52 -4.79 -7.08
CA THR A 126 -24.67 -6.20 -7.46
C THR A 126 -26.14 -6.59 -7.64
N LYS A 127 -27.02 -6.24 -6.70
CA LYS A 127 -28.48 -6.45 -6.80
C LYS A 127 -29.04 -5.79 -8.05
N LYS A 128 -28.69 -4.52 -8.30
CA LYS A 128 -29.12 -3.78 -9.49
C LYS A 128 -28.66 -4.43 -10.79
N LEU A 129 -27.42 -4.89 -10.87
CA LEU A 129 -26.87 -5.58 -12.04
C LEU A 129 -27.53 -6.94 -12.28
N LEU A 130 -27.91 -7.64 -11.22
CA LEU A 130 -28.56 -8.95 -11.28
C LEU A 130 -30.10 -8.89 -11.35
N GLY A 131 -30.69 -7.68 -11.32
CA GLY A 131 -32.15 -7.50 -11.35
C GLY A 131 -32.88 -8.01 -10.09
N LEU A 132 -32.19 -8.09 -8.95
CA LEU A 132 -32.74 -8.57 -7.67
C LEU A 132 -33.47 -7.43 -6.92
N SER A 133 -34.48 -7.76 -6.11
CA SER A 133 -35.21 -6.77 -5.31
C SER A 133 -34.34 -6.17 -4.19
N ASP A 134 -34.64 -4.93 -3.83
CA ASP A 134 -33.89 -4.16 -2.82
C ASP A 134 -34.23 -4.56 -1.36
N ASP A 135 -35.20 -5.46 -1.15
CA ASP A 135 -35.63 -5.95 0.17
C ASP A 135 -34.49 -6.61 0.99
#